data_AF-A0A531KL57-F1
#
_entry.id   AF-A0A531KL57-F1
#
_cell.length_a   1.000
_cell.length_b   1.000
_cell.length_c   1.000
_cell.angle_alpha   90.00
_cell.angle_beta   90.00
_cell.angle_gamma   90.00
#
_symmetry.space_group_name_H-M   'P 1'
#
loop_
_entity.id
_entity.type
_entity.pdbx_description
1 polymer ?
#
loop_
_entity_poly.entity_id
_entity_poly.type
_entity_poly.pdbx_seq_one_letter_code
_entity_poly.pdbx_strand_id
1 'polypeptide(L)'
;MGDPMPDIKSVARKALDWPARILFPPVCAGCRRHVSQPGVLCGACWPKLRLLERPWCPVMGTPFTHHMGEGFLSAEAIADPPPFERARA
;
A
#
# COMPACT_ATOMS: atom_id res chain seq x y z
N MET A 1 9.46 -19.06 30.86
CA MET A 1 8.91 -19.45 29.55
C MET A 1 7.48 -19.94 29.76
N GLY A 2 6.50 -19.05 29.72
CA GLY A 2 5.09 -19.44 29.64
C GLY A 2 4.64 -19.17 28.21
N ASP A 3 4.32 -20.23 27.47
CA ASP A 3 3.74 -20.07 26.14
C ASP A 3 2.37 -19.39 26.25
N PRO A 4 2.06 -18.37 25.42
CA PRO A 4 0.71 -17.84 25.36
C PRO A 4 -0.20 -18.87 24.67
N MET A 5 -1.19 -19.37 25.41
CA MET A 5 -2.30 -20.13 24.84
C MET A 5 -2.99 -19.31 23.74
N PRO A 6 -3.33 -19.91 22.57
CA PRO A 6 -3.97 -19.19 21.49
C PRO A 6 -5.37 -18.71 21.92
N ASP A 7 -5.58 -17.40 21.88
CA ASP A 7 -6.85 -16.74 22.17
C ASP A 7 -7.94 -17.24 21.20
N ILE A 8 -9.10 -17.68 21.73
CA ILE A 8 -10.22 -18.22 20.95
C ILE A 8 -10.68 -17.27 19.84
N LYS A 9 -10.59 -15.95 20.07
CA LYS A 9 -10.98 -14.95 19.06
C LYS A 9 -10.02 -14.96 17.87
N SER A 10 -8.73 -15.23 18.11
CA SER A 10 -7.73 -15.39 17.03
C SER A 10 -8.00 -16.61 16.16
N VAL A 11 -8.49 -17.71 16.75
CA VAL A 11 -8.87 -18.93 16.03
C VAL A 11 -10.12 -18.69 15.20
N ALA A 12 -11.14 -18.04 15.78
CA ALA A 12 -12.38 -17.69 15.09
C ALA A 12 -12.13 -16.76 13.89
N ARG A 13 -11.26 -15.75 14.02
CA ARG A 13 -10.93 -14.82 12.93
C ARG A 13 -10.19 -15.51 11.78
N LYS A 14 -9.23 -16.38 12.09
CA LYS A 14 -8.51 -17.17 11.07
C LYS A 14 -9.44 -18.10 10.27
N ALA A 15 -10.44 -18.68 10.93
CA ALA A 15 -11.44 -19.52 10.27
C ALA A 15 -12.31 -18.72 9.30
N LEU A 16 -12.71 -17.50 9.68
CA LEU A 16 -13.51 -16.62 8.84
C LEU A 16 -12.75 -16.12 7.59
N ASP A 17 -11.44 -15.89 7.70
CA ASP A 17 -10.61 -15.38 6.60
C ASP A 17 -10.24 -16.45 5.56
N TRP A 18 -10.42 -17.73 5.86
CA TRP A 18 -9.96 -18.85 5.02
C TRP A 18 -10.64 -18.90 3.63
N PRO A 19 -11.97 -18.77 3.49
CA PRO A 19 -12.62 -18.74 2.19
C PRO A 19 -12.14 -17.57 1.33
N ALA A 20 -11.93 -16.39 1.93
CA ALA A 20 -11.43 -15.22 1.24
C ALA A 20 -10.02 -15.47 0.67
N ARG A 21 -9.17 -16.21 1.38
CA ARG A 21 -7.83 -16.57 0.90
C ARG A 21 -7.83 -17.61 -0.23
N ILE A 22 -8.88 -18.41 -0.36
CA ILE A 22 -9.03 -19.37 -1.47
C ILE A 22 -9.54 -18.67 -2.71
N LEU A 23 -10.59 -17.85 -2.57
CA LEU A 23 -11.18 -17.12 -3.67
C LEU A 23 -10.25 -16.01 -4.17
N PHE A 24 -9.51 -15.38 -3.25
CA PHE A 24 -8.58 -14.29 -3.51
C PHE A 24 -7.20 -14.63 -2.93
N PRO A 25 -6.44 -15.54 -3.59
CA PRO A 25 -5.11 -15.89 -3.13
C PRO A 25 -4.21 -14.64 -3.12
N PRO A 26 -3.31 -14.53 -2.13
CA PRO A 26 -2.38 -13.41 -2.06
C PRO A 26 -1.46 -13.43 -3.29
N VAL A 27 -1.42 -12.29 -4.00
CA VAL A 27 -0.63 -12.10 -5.21
C VAL A 27 0.25 -10.86 -5.11
N CYS A 28 1.41 -10.93 -5.77
CA CYS A 28 2.36 -9.83 -5.89
C CYS A 28 1.70 -8.62 -6.55
N ALA A 29 1.80 -7.44 -5.91
CA ALA A 29 1.23 -6.21 -6.45
C ALA A 29 1.85 -5.78 -7.80
N GLY A 30 3.08 -6.21 -8.10
CA GLY A 30 3.77 -5.87 -9.36
C GLY A 30 3.49 -6.84 -10.51
N CYS A 31 3.54 -8.15 -10.27
CA CYS A 31 3.48 -9.16 -11.35
C CYS A 31 2.40 -10.23 -11.17
N ARG A 32 1.55 -10.12 -10.13
CA ARG A 32 0.44 -11.04 -9.82
C ARG A 32 0.82 -12.50 -9.52
N ARG A 33 2.11 -12.84 -9.39
CA ARG A 33 2.54 -14.16 -8.91
C ARG A 33 2.12 -14.40 -7.46
N HIS A 34 1.79 -15.64 -7.09
CA HIS A 34 1.46 -16.01 -5.71
C HIS A 34 2.58 -15.65 -4.73
N VAL A 35 2.18 -15.13 -3.58
CA VAL A 35 3.07 -14.72 -2.49
C VAL A 35 2.52 -15.25 -1.17
N SER A 36 3.29 -15.17 -0.08
CA SER A 36 2.91 -15.74 1.21
C SER A 36 1.79 -14.95 1.92
N GLN A 37 1.68 -13.65 1.68
CA GLN A 37 0.76 -12.75 2.37
C GLN A 37 0.28 -11.62 1.44
N PRO A 38 -0.93 -11.08 1.65
CA PRO A 38 -1.38 -9.89 0.92
C PRO A 38 -0.44 -8.69 1.15
N GLY A 39 -0.33 -7.79 0.16
CA GLY A 39 0.41 -6.54 0.31
C GLY A 39 1.93 -6.64 0.16
N VAL A 40 2.48 -7.79 -0.23
CA VAL A 40 3.92 -7.98 -0.45
C VAL A 40 4.28 -8.05 -1.94
N LEU A 41 5.56 -7.81 -2.25
CA LEU A 41 6.12 -8.06 -3.58
C LEU A 41 6.93 -9.35 -3.57
N CYS A 42 6.99 -10.03 -4.71
CA CYS A 42 7.91 -11.16 -4.88
C CYS A 42 9.37 -10.66 -4.96
N GLY A 43 10.34 -11.55 -4.72
CA GLY A 43 11.76 -11.19 -4.74
C GLY A 43 12.25 -10.59 -6.07
N ALA A 44 11.59 -10.89 -7.20
CA ALA A 44 11.92 -10.30 -8.50
C ALA A 44 11.34 -8.88 -8.71
N CYS A 45 10.21 -8.57 -8.06
CA CYS A 45 9.58 -7.24 -8.13
C CYS A 45 10.14 -6.28 -7.09
N TRP A 46 10.54 -6.79 -5.92
CA TRP A 46 11.09 -6.00 -4.83
C TRP A 46 12.20 -5.02 -5.26
N PRO A 47 13.27 -5.43 -5.98
CA PRO A 47 14.34 -4.50 -6.38
C PRO A 47 13.91 -3.46 -7.44
N LYS A 48 12.75 -3.63 -8.07
CA LYS A 48 12.20 -2.69 -9.07
C LYS A 48 11.32 -1.62 -8.43
N LEU A 49 10.97 -1.77 -7.15
CA LEU A 49 10.17 -0.82 -6.43
C LEU A 49 10.93 0.51 -6.31
N ARG A 50 10.32 1.59 -6.78
CA ARG A 50 10.81 2.95 -6.55
C ARG A 50 10.00 3.52 -5.42
N LEU A 51 10.67 3.76 -4.29
CA LEU A 51 10.07 4.50 -3.19
C LEU A 51 9.83 5.92 -3.70
N LEU A 52 8.61 6.39 -3.48
CA LEU A 52 8.30 7.79 -3.71
C LEU A 52 9.11 8.56 -2.65
N GLU A 53 9.88 9.57 -3.08
CA GLU A 53 10.65 10.51 -2.22
C GLU A 53 10.35 11.96 -2.63
N ARG A 54 10.50 12.91 -1.70
CA ARG A 54 10.30 14.33 -2.00
C ARG A 54 11.28 14.77 -3.11
N PRO A 55 10.91 15.72 -3.99
CA PRO A 55 9.70 16.55 -3.94
C PRO A 55 8.48 15.94 -4.64
N TRP A 56 7.30 16.08 -4.03
CA TRP A 56 6.01 15.65 -4.60
C TRP A 56 4.89 16.63 -4.22
N CYS A 57 3.78 16.57 -4.93
CA CYS A 57 2.56 17.30 -4.56
C CYS A 57 2.00 16.77 -3.23
N PRO A 58 1.74 17.63 -2.22
CA PRO A 58 1.19 17.21 -0.93
C PRO A 58 -0.19 16.53 -1.02
N VAL A 59 -1.02 16.95 -1.99
CA VAL A 59 -2.39 16.46 -2.18
C VAL A 59 -2.38 15.18 -3.03
N MET A 60 -1.82 15.23 -4.25
CA MET A 60 -1.91 14.12 -5.20
C MET A 60 -0.82 13.06 -5.05
N GLY A 61 0.32 13.40 -4.43
CA GLY A 61 1.50 12.53 -4.38
C GLY A 61 2.26 12.43 -5.71
N THR A 62 1.91 13.24 -6.71
CA THR A 62 2.62 13.29 -8.00
C THR A 62 4.05 13.80 -7.80
N PRO A 63 5.09 13.09 -8.27
CA PRO A 63 6.48 13.53 -8.11
C PRO A 63 6.79 14.77 -8.95
N PHE A 64 7.60 15.68 -8.40
CA PHE A 64 8.13 16.83 -9.12
C PHE A 64 9.54 16.54 -9.64
N THR A 65 9.92 17.17 -10.76
CA THR A 65 11.28 17.05 -11.32
C THR A 65 12.31 17.85 -10.52
N HIS A 66 11.89 18.94 -9.89
CA HIS A 66 12.73 19.83 -9.08
C HIS A 66 11.93 20.37 -7.90
N HIS A 67 12.63 20.97 -6.92
CA HIS A 67 11.96 21.57 -5.76
C HIS A 67 11.26 22.88 -6.14
N MET A 68 9.93 22.92 -6.00
CA MET A 68 9.09 24.06 -6.39
C MET A 68 8.75 25.00 -5.22
N GLY A 69 9.26 24.72 -4.02
CA GLY A 69 8.91 25.42 -2.79
C GLY A 69 8.03 24.56 -1.87
N GLU A 70 7.92 24.97 -0.61
CA GLU A 70 7.07 24.28 0.36
C GLU A 70 5.58 24.48 0.02
N GLY A 71 4.78 23.41 0.12
CA GLY A 71 3.35 23.47 -0.13
C GLY A 71 2.93 23.57 -1.59
N PHE A 72 3.87 23.49 -2.54
CA PHE A 72 3.55 23.61 -3.96
C PHE A 72 2.60 22.50 -4.46
N LEU A 73 1.54 22.88 -5.18
CA LEU A 73 0.52 21.98 -5.71
C LEU A 73 0.78 21.64 -7.18
N SER A 74 0.42 20.43 -7.61
CA SER A 74 0.47 20.07 -9.03
C SER A 74 -0.58 20.84 -9.82
N ALA A 75 -0.37 21.03 -11.12
CA ALA A 75 -1.36 21.66 -11.99
C ALA A 75 -2.70 20.93 -11.96
N GLU A 76 -2.68 19.60 -11.86
CA GLU A 76 -3.87 18.76 -11.70
C GLU A 76 -4.63 19.10 -10.41
N ALA A 77 -3.94 19.20 -9.27
CA ALA A 77 -4.58 19.53 -7.98
C ALA A 77 -5.21 20.92 -7.95
N ILE A 78 -4.73 21.85 -8.78
CA ILE A 78 -5.26 23.22 -8.91
C ILE A 78 -6.45 23.24 -9.87
N ALA A 79 -6.33 22.56 -11.02
CA ALA A 79 -7.33 22.59 -12.08
C ALA A 79 -8.59 21.78 -11.74
N ASP A 80 -8.41 20.64 -11.07
CA ASP A 80 -9.51 19.76 -10.65
C ASP A 80 -9.27 19.31 -9.19
N PRO A 81 -9.63 20.16 -8.21
CA PRO A 81 -9.37 19.86 -6.81
C PRO A 81 -10.08 18.57 -6.37
N PRO A 82 -9.35 17.55 -5.87
CA PRO A 82 -9.95 16.28 -5.49
C PRO A 82 -10.78 16.41 -4.20
N PRO A 83 -11.71 15.48 -3.93
CA PRO A 83 -12.55 15.49 -2.72
C PRO A 83 -11.81 15.00 -1.46
N PHE A 84 -10.48 14.94 -1.47
CA PHE A 84 -9.66 14.49 -0.36
C PHE A 84 -8.52 15.48 -0.10
N GLU A 85 -8.07 15.55 1.16
CA GLU A 85 -6.97 16.44 1.53
C GLU A 85 -5.62 15.91 1.04
N ARG A 86 -5.40 14.59 1.15
CA ARG A 86 -4.14 13.94 0.77
C ARG A 86 -4.38 12.52 0.28
N ALA A 87 -3.78 12.18 -0.86
CA ALA A 87 -3.73 10.81 -1.33
C ALA A 87 -2.86 9.96 -0.39
N ARG A 88 -3.34 8.75 -0.07
CA ARG A 88 -2.66 7.79 0.83
C ARG A 88 -2.45 8.32 2.27
N ALA A 89 -3.41 9.11 2.78
CA ALA A 89 -3.50 9.49 4.20
C ALA A 89 -4.13 8.41 5.07
#